data_AF-A0A451AHE9-F1
#
_entry.id   AF-A0A451AHE9-F1
#
_cell.length_a   1.000
_cell.length_b   1.000
_cell.length_c   1.000
_cell.angle_alpha   90.00
_cell.angle_beta   90.00
_cell.angle_gamma   90.00
#
_symmetry.space_group_name_H-M   'P 1'
#
loop_
_entity.id
_entity.type
_entity.pdbx_description
1 polymer ?
#
loop_
_entity_poly.entity_id
_entity_poly.type
_entity_poly.pdbx_seq_one_letter_code
_entity_poly.pdbx_strand_id
1 'polypeptide(L)'
;MDNGVFKPTTVGTPQGGVFSPLLANIALNSLDWRLNEHGLRFARYADDFVVMCRNHTQAEEALALVRSHLENELKLKSSPEKTHVAA
;
A
#
# COMPACT_ATOMS: atom_id res chain seq x y z
N MET A 1 7.25 -19.99 -11.24
CA MET A 1 7.78 -20.83 -12.33
C MET A 1 8.64 -19.94 -13.18
N ASP A 2 9.88 -20.35 -13.43
CA ASP A 2 10.84 -19.59 -14.24
C ASP A 2 11.45 -20.62 -15.18
N ASN A 3 11.24 -20.49 -16.49
CA ASN A 3 11.56 -21.51 -17.50
C ASN A 3 11.01 -22.93 -17.20
N GLY A 4 9.79 -23.04 -16.67
CA GLY A 4 9.14 -24.32 -16.37
C GLY A 4 9.61 -25.03 -15.09
N VAL A 5 10.61 -24.49 -14.40
CA VAL A 5 11.08 -25.02 -13.11
C VAL A 5 10.33 -24.33 -11.96
N PHE A 6 9.80 -25.12 -11.03
CA PHE A 6 9.21 -24.61 -9.80
C PHE A 6 10.33 -24.12 -8.86
N LYS A 7 10.40 -22.82 -8.65
CA LYS A 7 11.23 -22.21 -7.60
C LYS A 7 10.31 -21.91 -6.40
N PRO A 8 10.58 -22.44 -5.20
CA PRO A 8 9.83 -22.05 -4.02
C PRO A 8 10.04 -20.56 -3.76
N THR A 9 8.94 -19.82 -3.56
CA THR A 9 8.97 -18.40 -3.18
C THR A 9 8.55 -18.31 -1.72
N THR A 10 9.41 -17.73 -0.88
CA THR A 10 9.13 -17.56 0.56
C THR A 10 8.27 -16.33 0.85
N VAL A 11 8.29 -15.33 -0.05
CA VAL A 11 7.54 -14.07 0.06
C VAL A 11 7.02 -13.66 -1.32
N GLY A 12 5.83 -13.07 -1.34
CA GLY A 12 5.19 -12.55 -2.55
C GLY A 12 4.21 -13.54 -3.20
N THR A 13 3.37 -13.01 -4.07
CA THR A 13 2.43 -13.80 -4.87
C THR A 13 2.97 -13.96 -6.30
N PRO A 14 2.62 -15.04 -7.02
CA PRO A 14 3.01 -15.18 -8.42
C PRO A 14 2.50 -14.00 -9.27
N GLN A 15 3.41 -13.35 -9.99
CA GLN A 15 3.04 -12.32 -10.95
C GLN A 15 2.28 -12.95 -12.13
N GLY A 16 1.12 -12.38 -12.49
CA GLY A 16 0.25 -12.93 -13.53
C GLY A 16 -0.73 -14.02 -13.05
N GLY A 17 -0.73 -14.36 -11.76
CA GLY A 17 -1.78 -15.20 -11.17
C GLY A 17 -3.11 -14.45 -11.14
N VAL A 18 -4.19 -15.07 -11.63
CA VAL A 18 -5.54 -14.47 -11.65
C VAL A 18 -6.05 -14.03 -10.27
N PHE A 19 -5.51 -14.62 -9.20
CA PHE A 19 -5.89 -14.37 -7.82
C PHE A 19 -5.01 -13.30 -7.12
N SER A 20 -3.85 -12.99 -7.68
CA SER A 20 -2.89 -12.05 -7.08
C SER A 20 -3.46 -10.64 -6.85
N PRO A 21 -4.30 -10.07 -7.73
CA PRO A 21 -4.93 -8.77 -7.48
C PRO A 21 -5.84 -8.76 -6.24
N LEU A 22 -6.58 -9.85 -5.99
CA LEU A 22 -7.43 -9.96 -4.82
C LEU A 22 -6.61 -10.02 -3.54
N LEU A 23 -5.52 -10.81 -3.54
CA LEU A 23 -4.63 -10.90 -2.38
C LEU A 23 -3.97 -9.56 -2.05
N ALA A 24 -3.58 -8.78 -3.06
CA ALA A 24 -3.05 -7.43 -2.85
C ALA A 24 -4.09 -6.52 -2.17
N ASN A 25 -5.35 -6.57 -2.60
CA ASN A 25 -6.42 -5.80 -1.96
C ASN A 25 -6.68 -6.25 -0.52
N ILE A 26 -6.68 -7.55 -0.24
CA ILE A 26 -6.85 -8.07 1.13
C ILE A 26 -5.71 -7.60 2.03
N ALA A 27 -4.47 -7.66 1.56
CA ALA A 27 -3.30 -7.23 2.32
C ALA A 27 -3.36 -5.72 2.63
N LEU A 28 -3.78 -4.89 1.68
CA LEU A 28 -3.83 -3.43 1.84
C LEU A 28 -5.10 -2.91 2.53
N ASN A 29 -6.14 -3.75 2.71
CA ASN A 29 -7.41 -3.33 3.29
C ASN A 29 -7.29 -2.79 4.73
N SER A 30 -6.30 -3.25 5.51
CA SER A 30 -6.09 -2.69 6.86
C SER A 30 -5.61 -1.23 6.82
N LEU A 31 -4.91 -0.81 5.76
CA LEU A 31 -4.53 0.60 5.56
C LEU A 31 -5.77 1.46 5.30
N ASP A 32 -6.71 0.97 4.49
CA ASP A 32 -7.97 1.67 4.20
C ASP A 32 -8.76 1.94 5.48
N TRP A 33 -8.87 0.94 6.35
CA TRP A 33 -9.50 1.10 7.66
C TRP A 33 -8.77 2.11 8.52
N ARG A 34 -7.43 2.06 8.55
CA ARG A 34 -6.62 2.99 9.33
C ARG A 34 -6.78 4.44 8.89
N LEU A 35 -6.83 4.67 7.58
CA LEU A 35 -7.08 6.00 7.00
C LEU A 35 -8.49 6.51 7.34
N ASN A 36 -9.49 5.61 7.26
CA ASN A 36 -10.87 5.94 7.60
C ASN A 36 -11.06 6.26 9.09
N GLU A 37 -10.39 5.53 10.00
CA GLU A 37 -10.38 5.81 11.44
C GLU A 37 -9.85 7.23 11.76
N HIS A 38 -8.89 7.72 10.98
CA HIS A 38 -8.34 9.08 11.10
C HIS A 38 -9.17 10.13 10.34
N GLY A 39 -10.30 9.74 9.75
CA GLY A 39 -11.20 10.63 9.01
C GLY A 39 -10.63 11.15 7.69
N LEU A 40 -9.55 10.55 7.18
CA LEU A 40 -8.90 10.95 5.95
C LEU A 40 -9.73 10.54 4.73
N ARG A 41 -9.69 11.35 3.67
CA ARG A 41 -10.31 11.02 2.38
C ARG A 41 -9.23 10.44 1.48
N PHE A 42 -9.49 9.32 0.84
CA PHE A 42 -8.53 8.68 -0.04
C PHE A 42 -9.23 7.95 -1.19
N ALA A 43 -8.47 7.68 -2.24
CA ALA A 43 -8.86 6.78 -3.32
C ALA A 43 -7.70 5.81 -3.56
N ARG A 44 -8.00 4.52 -3.72
CA ARG A 44 -7.00 3.46 -3.96
C ARG A 44 -7.41 2.59 -5.13
N TYR A 45 -6.45 2.25 -5.96
CA TYR A 45 -6.57 1.30 -7.05
C TYR A 45 -5.37 0.34 -6.99
N ALA A 46 -5.63 -0.92 -6.61
CA ALA A 46 -4.57 -1.88 -6.30
C ALA A 46 -3.58 -1.31 -5.25
N ASP A 47 -2.30 -1.17 -5.60
CA ASP A 47 -1.22 -0.64 -4.78
C ASP A 47 -1.02 0.88 -4.91
N ASP A 48 -1.61 1.51 -5.94
CA ASP A 48 -1.56 2.96 -6.12
C ASP A 48 -2.72 3.63 -5.37
N PHE A 49 -2.42 4.65 -4.56
CA PHE A 49 -3.42 5.41 -3.83
C PHE A 49 -3.04 6.87 -3.65
N VAL A 50 -4.06 7.70 -3.43
CA VAL A 50 -3.94 9.12 -3.11
C VAL A 50 -4.72 9.41 -1.83
N VAL A 51 -4.11 10.18 -0.93
CA VAL A 51 -4.74 10.68 0.28
C VAL A 51 -4.93 12.19 0.13
N MET A 52 -6.18 12.64 0.23
CA MET A 52 -6.56 14.04 0.05
C MET A 52 -6.59 14.74 1.41
N CYS A 53 -5.76 15.78 1.54
CA CYS A 53 -5.58 16.55 2.76
C CYS A 53 -5.97 18.01 2.54
N ARG A 54 -6.41 18.69 3.61
CA ARG A 54 -6.84 20.10 3.56
C ARG A 54 -5.69 21.09 3.50
N ASN A 55 -4.54 20.70 4.03
CA ASN A 55 -3.35 21.52 4.12
C ASN A 55 -2.10 20.64 4.16
N HIS A 56 -0.94 21.27 3.96
CA HIS A 56 0.36 20.59 3.90
C HIS A 56 0.70 19.86 5.21
N THR A 57 0.35 20.43 6.37
CA THR A 57 0.59 19.79 7.67
C THR A 57 -0.14 18.45 7.77
N GLN A 58 -1.42 18.42 7.41
CA GLN A 58 -2.21 17.19 7.40
C GLN A 58 -1.67 16.17 6.38
N ALA A 59 -1.10 16.63 5.26
CA ALA A 59 -0.49 15.75 4.26
C ALA A 59 0.76 15.06 4.81
N GLU A 60 1.62 15.78 5.54
CA GLU A 60 2.80 15.22 6.21
C GLU A 60 2.42 14.22 7.32
N GLU A 61 1.41 14.55 8.12
CA GLU A 61 0.87 13.65 9.15
C GLU A 61 0.29 12.37 8.54
N ALA A 62 -0.48 12.50 7.45
CA ALA A 62 -1.02 11.36 6.72
C ALA A 62 0.09 10.50 6.11
N LEU A 63 1.14 11.11 5.55
CA LEU A 63 2.29 10.40 5.01
C LEU A 63 3.02 9.60 6.10
N ALA A 64 3.23 10.21 7.27
CA ALA A 64 3.85 9.52 8.41
C ALA A 64 3.00 8.34 8.90
N LEU A 65 1.67 8.52 8.98
CA LEU A 65 0.72 7.46 9.34
C LEU A 65 0.80 6.29 8.37
N VAL A 66 0.73 6.57 7.06
CA VAL A 66 0.80 5.56 5.99
C VAL A 66 2.11 4.79 6.06
N ARG A 67 3.26 5.48 6.17
CA ARG A 67 4.58 4.85 6.25
C ARG A 67 4.68 3.91 7.45
N SER A 68 4.26 4.40 8.63
CA SER A 68 4.26 3.59 9.86
C SER A 68 3.39 2.34 9.72
N HIS A 69 2.19 2.45 9.14
CA HIS A 69 1.29 1.31 8.98
C HIS A 69 1.83 0.27 7.99
N LEU A 70 2.39 0.73 6.86
CA LEU A 70 3.00 -0.16 5.87
C LEU A 70 4.18 -0.94 6.46
N GLU A 71 5.07 -0.27 7.19
CA GLU A 71 6.29 -0.89 7.73
C GLU A 71 6.03 -1.76 8.96
N ASN A 72 5.22 -1.28 9.90
CA ASN A 72 5.05 -1.92 11.20
C ASN A 72 3.97 -2.99 11.20
N GLU A 73 2.84 -2.77 10.51
CA GLU A 73 1.71 -3.71 10.50
C GLU A 73 1.79 -4.64 9.30
N LEU A 74 1.99 -4.09 8.10
CA LEU A 74 1.94 -4.87 6.86
C LEU A 74 3.30 -5.46 6.44
N LYS A 75 4.40 -5.04 7.08
CA LYS A 75 5.77 -5.44 6.74
C LYS A 75 6.12 -5.18 5.26
N LEU A 76 5.49 -4.16 4.68
CA LEU A 76 5.73 -3.69 3.33
C LEU A 76 6.69 -2.50 3.35
N LYS A 77 7.54 -2.40 2.33
CA LYS A 77 8.39 -1.22 2.12
C LYS A 77 7.67 -0.28 1.16
N SER A 78 7.56 0.99 1.54
CA SER A 78 7.15 2.05 0.60
C SER A 78 8.25 2.30 -0.44
N SER A 79 7.89 2.85 -1.61
CA SER A 79 8.84 3.32 -2.62
C SER A 79 9.11 4.82 -2.40
N PRO A 80 10.20 5.22 -1.73
CA PRO A 80 10.38 6.59 -1.28
C PRO A 80 10.50 7.58 -2.44
N GLU A 81 10.99 7.10 -3.59
CA GLU A 81 11.17 7.90 -4.80
C GLU A 81 9.85 8.26 -5.49
N LYS A 82 8.79 7.46 -5.27
CA LYS A 82 7.47 7.68 -5.88
C LYS A 82 6.51 8.40 -4.93
N THR A 83 6.66 8.22 -3.63
CA THR A 83 5.78 8.78 -2.61
C THR A 83 6.18 10.21 -2.26
N HIS A 84 5.32 11.18 -2.55
CA HIS A 84 5.55 12.60 -2.25
C HIS A 84 4.25 13.30 -1.86
N VAL A 85 4.38 14.41 -1.11
CA VAL A 85 3.29 15.37 -0.90
C VAL A 85 3.27 16.30 -2.11
N ALA A 86 2.11 16.42 -2.76
CA ALA A 86 1.87 17.33 -3.87
C ALA A 86 0.89 18.44 -3.44
N ALA A 87 1.03 19.63 -4.02
CA ALA A 87 0.20 20.81 -3.73
C ALA A 87 -0.69 21.16 -4.93
#